data_AF-A0AA92BYX5-F1
#
_entry.id   AF-A0AA92BYX5-F1
#
_cell.length_a   1.000
_cell.length_b   1.000
_cell.length_c   1.000
_cell.angle_alpha   90.00
_cell.angle_beta   90.00
_cell.angle_gamma   90.00
#
_symmetry.space_group_name_H-M   'P 1'
#
loop_
_entity.id
_entity.type
_entity.pdbx_description
1 polymer ?
#
loop_
_entity_poly.entity_id
_entity_poly.type
_entity_poly.pdbx_seq_one_letter_code
_entity_poly.pdbx_strand_id
1 'polypeptide(L)'
;MLGSSKPIVLLCQIAAIVTVSLMACLAIDTVTGWFGYSPYLFCKGVIYAAAGANRIAVIVVMLGIFAWAVSRFRSDAAMGIVIGGSLFAIFPQVLPHYLGVSCILP
;
A
#
# COMPACT_ATOMS: atom_id res chain seq x y z
N MET A 1 24.31 4.38 10.36
CA MET A 1 24.60 5.33 9.26
C MET A 1 24.04 4.74 7.97
N LEU A 2 22.74 4.93 7.70
CA LEU A 2 22.16 4.45 6.45
C LEU A 2 22.63 5.39 5.32
N GLY A 3 23.45 4.86 4.41
CA GLY A 3 23.86 5.55 3.21
C GLY A 3 22.64 6.03 2.42
N SER A 4 22.49 7.34 2.30
CA SER A 4 21.42 8.00 1.57
C SER A 4 21.55 7.66 0.08
N SER A 5 20.88 6.59 -0.32
CA SER A 5 20.67 6.26 -1.72
C SER A 5 19.51 7.14 -2.20
N LYS A 6 19.80 8.08 -3.10
CA LYS A 6 18.79 8.93 -3.78
C LYS A 6 17.45 8.22 -4.11
N PRO A 7 17.41 6.95 -4.55
CA PRO A 7 16.14 6.25 -4.79
C PRO A 7 15.30 5.97 -3.53
N ILE A 8 15.92 5.68 -2.38
CA ILE A 8 15.19 5.41 -1.12
C ILE A 8 14.50 6.67 -0.61
N VAL A 9 15.16 7.82 -0.70
CA VAL A 9 14.58 9.11 -0.29
C VAL A 9 13.37 9.45 -1.17
N LEU A 10 13.49 9.23 -2.49
CA LEU A 10 12.40 9.44 -3.43
C LEU A 10 11.20 8.53 -3.11
N LEU A 11 11.43 7.25 -2.84
CA LEU A 11 10.38 6.30 -2.47
C LEU A 11 9.68 6.71 -1.18
N CYS A 12 10.43 7.12 -0.15
CA CYS A 12 9.85 7.62 1.09
C CYS A 12 9.03 8.91 0.86
N GLN A 13 9.46 9.79 -0.03
CA GLN A 13 8.76 11.03 -0.33
C GLN A 13 7.44 10.78 -1.08
N ILE A 14 7.44 9.85 -2.04
CA ILE A 14 6.22 9.41 -2.73
C ILE A 14 5.26 8.75 -1.73
N ALA A 15 5.78 7.85 -0.89
CA ALA A 15 4.98 7.21 0.15
C ALA A 15 4.38 8.24 1.12
N ALA A 16 5.14 9.25 1.53
CA ALA A 16 4.67 10.33 2.39
C ALA A 16 3.56 11.14 1.71
N ILE A 17 3.72 11.53 0.44
CA ILE A 17 2.70 12.28 -0.30
C ILE A 17 1.40 11.47 -0.42
N VAL A 18 1.49 10.17 -0.73
CA VAL A 18 0.32 9.28 -0.83
C VAL A 18 -0.36 9.11 0.54
N THR A 19 0.42 9.01 1.62
CA THR A 19 -0.15 8.86 2.97
C THR A 19 -0.84 10.14 3.43
N VAL A 20 -0.22 11.30 3.18
CA VAL A 20 -0.79 12.61 3.54
C VAL A 20 -2.06 12.88 2.73
N SER A 21 -2.09 12.57 1.44
CA SER A 21 -3.29 12.77 0.62
C SER A 21 -4.44 11.86 1.08
N LEU A 22 -4.16 10.59 1.39
CA LEU A 22 -5.16 9.67 1.95
C LEU A 22 -5.68 10.12 3.32
N MET A 23 -4.79 10.61 4.20
CA MET A 23 -5.18 11.18 5.49
C MET A 23 -6.04 12.44 5.35
N ALA A 24 -5.74 13.30 4.38
CA ALA A 24 -6.55 14.48 4.10
C ALA A 24 -7.95 14.08 3.59
N CYS A 25 -8.06 13.10 2.69
CA CYS A 25 -9.35 12.56 2.25
C CYS A 25 -10.14 11.95 3.41
N LEU A 26 -9.47 11.20 4.31
CA LEU A 26 -10.10 10.64 5.51
C LEU A 26 -10.61 11.75 6.44
N ALA A 27 -9.83 12.79 6.68
CA ALA A 27 -10.21 13.91 7.55
C ALA A 27 -11.42 14.68 6.99
N ILE A 28 -11.51 14.84 5.68
CA ILE A 28 -12.68 15.46 5.03
C ILE A 28 -13.90 14.54 5.18
N ASP A 29 -13.73 13.24 4.92
CA ASP A 29 -14.82 12.25 5.01
C ASP A 29 -15.33 12.04 6.44
N THR A 30 -14.49 12.18 7.47
CA THR A 30 -14.94 12.13 8.87
C THR A 30 -15.75 13.37 9.25
N VAL A 31 -15.32 14.55 8.79
CA VAL A 31 -16.05 15.81 9.02
C VAL A 31 -17.38 15.80 8.28
N THR A 32 -17.43 15.35 7.02
CA THR A 32 -18.69 15.25 6.27
C THR A 32 -19.60 14.14 6.79
N GLY A 33 -19.01 13.07 7.36
CA GLY A 33 -19.74 12.02 8.07
C GLY A 33 -20.53 12.53 9.27
N TRP A 34 -20.04 13.58 9.96
CA TRP A 34 -20.80 14.24 11.04
C TRP A 34 -22.06 14.93 10.53
N PHE A 35 -22.09 15.32 9.25
CA PHE A 35 -23.27 15.90 8.59
C PHE A 35 -24.17 14.85 7.93
N GLY A 36 -23.92 13.55 8.14
CA GLY A 36 -24.73 12.46 7.61
C GLY A 36 -24.43 12.08 6.15
N TYR A 37 -23.34 12.59 5.56
CA TYR A 37 -22.92 12.20 4.21
C TYR A 37 -22.09 10.91 4.24
N SER A 38 -22.25 10.08 3.21
CA SER A 38 -21.48 8.85 3.03
C SER A 38 -20.05 9.14 2.53
N PRO A 39 -19.01 8.47 3.05
CA PRO A 39 -17.61 8.70 2.69
C PRO A 39 -17.31 8.20 1.28
N TYR A 40 -17.14 9.13 0.32
CA TYR A 40 -16.89 8.79 -1.09
C TYR A 40 -15.43 9.03 -1.52
N LEU A 41 -14.77 10.04 -0.94
CA LEU A 41 -13.45 10.51 -1.36
C LEU A 41 -12.37 9.51 -0.93
N PHE A 42 -12.44 9.07 0.32
CA PHE A 42 -11.54 8.08 0.87
C PHE A 42 -11.67 6.75 0.13
N CYS A 43 -12.89 6.27 -0.13
CA CYS A 43 -13.09 5.01 -0.83
C CYS A 43 -12.55 5.03 -2.26
N LYS A 44 -12.79 6.11 -3.02
CA LYS A 44 -12.17 6.24 -4.35
C LYS A 44 -10.65 6.30 -4.27
N GLY A 45 -10.10 7.10 -3.36
CA GLY A 45 -8.65 7.23 -3.16
C GLY A 45 -7.98 5.90 -2.83
N VAL A 46 -8.56 5.13 -1.90
CA VAL A 46 -8.07 3.82 -1.50
C VAL A 46 -8.16 2.80 -2.63
N ILE A 47 -9.21 2.81 -3.46
CA ILE A 47 -9.29 1.91 -4.62
C ILE A 47 -8.13 2.15 -5.60
N TYR A 48 -7.79 3.41 -5.89
CA TYR A 48 -6.65 3.74 -6.75
C TYR A 48 -5.32 3.33 -6.10
N ALA A 49 -5.16 3.60 -4.80
CA ALA A 49 -3.96 3.21 -4.06
C ALA A 49 -3.80 1.68 -4.00
N ALA A 50 -4.89 0.95 -3.79
CA ALA A 50 -4.92 -0.52 -3.78
C ALA A 50 -4.58 -1.10 -5.16
N ALA A 51 -5.16 -0.56 -6.24
CA ALA A 51 -4.84 -1.00 -7.60
C ALA A 51 -3.36 -0.78 -7.94
N GLY A 52 -2.79 0.36 -7.54
CA GLY A 52 -1.37 0.66 -7.70
C GLY A 52 -0.48 -0.27 -6.86
N ALA A 53 -0.80 -0.44 -5.58
CA ALA A 53 -0.08 -1.30 -4.67
C ALA A 53 -0.08 -2.76 -5.14
N ASN A 54 -1.21 -3.25 -5.66
CA ASN A 54 -1.33 -4.62 -6.15
C ASN A 54 -0.43 -4.87 -7.37
N ARG A 55 -0.38 -3.92 -8.32
CA ARG A 55 0.54 -4.02 -9.48
C ARG A 55 2.00 -4.06 -9.04
N ILE A 56 2.39 -3.21 -8.11
CA ILE A 56 3.76 -3.17 -7.58
C ILE A 56 4.08 -4.44 -6.80
N ALA A 57 3.15 -4.89 -5.95
CA ALA A 57 3.28 -6.12 -5.18
C ALA A 57 3.50 -7.34 -6.07
N VAL A 58 2.76 -7.49 -7.16
CA VAL A 58 2.96 -8.59 -8.13
C VAL A 58 4.37 -8.56 -8.71
N ILE A 59 4.89 -7.38 -9.06
CA ILE A 59 6.27 -7.24 -9.57
C ILE A 59 7.27 -7.64 -8.50
N VAL A 60 7.10 -7.17 -7.26
CA VAL A 60 7.99 -7.48 -6.13
C VAL A 60 7.97 -8.97 -5.80
N VAL A 61 6.80 -9.60 -5.77
CA VAL A 61 6.64 -11.04 -5.54
C VAL A 61 7.32 -11.83 -6.66
N MET A 62 7.10 -11.45 -7.93
CA MET A 62 7.75 -12.11 -9.06
C MET A 62 9.27 -11.99 -9.00
N LEU A 63 9.80 -10.80 -8.67
CA LEU A 63 11.24 -10.60 -8.47
C LEU A 63 11.78 -11.44 -7.30
N GLY A 64 11.03 -11.53 -6.19
CA GLY A 64 11.38 -12.36 -5.05
C GLY A 64 11.42 -13.84 -5.41
N ILE A 65 10.41 -14.34 -6.14
CA ILE A 65 10.38 -15.72 -6.63
C ILE A 65 11.55 -15.99 -7.58
N PHE A 66 11.85 -15.05 -8.49
CA PHE A 66 12.97 -15.19 -9.42
C PHE A 66 14.31 -15.24 -8.69
N ALA A 67 14.54 -14.32 -7.75
CA ALA A 67 15.74 -14.31 -6.92
C ALA A 67 15.86 -15.59 -6.08
N TRP A 68 14.74 -16.08 -5.55
CA TRP A 68 14.68 -17.32 -4.79
C TRP A 68 15.02 -18.53 -5.67
N ALA A 69 14.47 -18.61 -6.88
CA ALA A 69 14.77 -19.66 -7.86
C ALA A 69 16.25 -19.63 -8.31
N VAL A 70 16.80 -18.46 -8.62
CA VAL A 70 18.22 -18.29 -9.00
C VAL A 70 19.15 -18.70 -7.84
N SER A 71 18.74 -18.46 -6.60
CA SER A 71 19.49 -18.90 -5.40
C SER A 71 19.33 -20.39 -5.07
N ARG A 72 18.73 -21.20 -5.96
CA ARG A 72 18.39 -22.62 -5.72
C ARG A 72 17.60 -22.82 -4.43
N PHE A 73 16.62 -21.96 -4.18
CA PHE A 73 15.69 -22.04 -3.06
C PHE A 73 16.31 -21.86 -1.66
N ARG A 74 17.54 -21.35 -1.57
CA ARG A 74 18.26 -21.18 -0.29
C ARG A 74 18.23 -19.77 0.30
N SER A 75 17.76 -18.77 -0.44
CA SER A 75 17.78 -17.38 0.03
C SER A 75 16.53 -17.03 0.86
N ASP A 76 16.71 -16.94 2.18
CA ASP A 76 15.69 -16.43 3.10
C ASP A 76 15.35 -14.96 2.83
N ALA A 77 16.32 -14.17 2.35
CA ALA A 77 16.11 -12.78 1.96
C ALA A 77 15.14 -12.67 0.78
N ALA A 78 15.23 -13.58 -0.20
CA ALA A 78 14.31 -13.61 -1.34
C ALA A 78 12.89 -13.99 -0.92
N MET A 79 12.74 -14.95 0.02
CA MET A 79 11.44 -15.24 0.64
C MET A 79 10.89 -14.04 1.42
N GLY A 80 11.74 -13.30 2.14
CA GLY A 80 11.35 -12.07 2.81
C GLY A 80 10.76 -11.03 1.85
N ILE A 81 11.28 -10.93 0.62
CA ILE A 81 10.74 -10.06 -0.43
C ILE A 81 9.37 -10.55 -0.91
N VAL A 82 9.17 -11.86 -1.08
CA VAL A 82 7.88 -12.44 -1.47
C VAL A 82 6.82 -12.21 -0.40
N ILE A 83 7.17 -12.43 0.87
CA ILE A 83 6.27 -12.20 2.01
C ILE A 83 5.97 -10.70 2.15
N GLY A 84 6.98 -9.84 2.04
CA GLY A 84 6.80 -8.39 2.08
C GLY A 84 5.91 -7.87 0.95
N GLY A 85 6.12 -8.36 -0.28
CA GLY A 85 5.30 -8.00 -1.44
C GLY A 85 3.85 -8.44 -1.31
N SER A 86 3.61 -9.66 -0.82
CA SER A 86 2.24 -10.15 -0.60
C SER A 86 1.52 -9.38 0.51
N LEU A 87 2.19 -9.08 1.63
CA LEU A 87 1.64 -8.22 2.68
C LEU A 87 1.32 -6.82 2.16
N PHE A 88 2.17 -6.26 1.28
CA PHE A 88 1.95 -4.95 0.67
C PHE A 88 0.69 -4.89 -0.20
N ALA A 89 0.31 -5.99 -0.87
CA ALA A 89 -0.93 -6.07 -1.63
C ALA A 89 -2.18 -6.10 -0.73
N ILE A 90 -2.09 -6.80 0.40
CA ILE A 90 -3.23 -7.03 1.31
C ILE A 90 -3.51 -5.79 2.16
N PHE A 91 -2.46 -5.09 2.60
CA PHE A 91 -2.56 -3.95 3.52
C PHE A 91 -3.62 -2.89 3.12
N PRO A 92 -3.65 -2.36 1.89
CA PRO A 92 -4.66 -1.39 1.49
C PRO A 92 -6.09 -1.96 1.41
N GLN A 93 -6.27 -3.28 1.35
CA GLN A 93 -7.60 -3.93 1.34
C GLN A 93 -8.20 -4.03 2.73
N VAL A 94 -7.37 -4.26 3.76
CA VAL A 94 -7.80 -4.33 5.16
C VAL A 94 -7.88 -2.95 5.83
N LEU A 95 -7.19 -1.95 5.30
CA LEU A 95 -7.13 -0.59 5.86
C LEU A 95 -8.51 0.06 6.08
N PRO A 96 -9.48 -0.01 5.14
CA PRO A 96 -10.81 0.60 5.34
C PRO A 96 -11.57 -0.02 6.50
N HIS A 97 -11.43 -1.35 6.67
CA HIS A 97 -12.08 -2.09 7.75
C HIS A 97 -11.59 -1.62 9.12
N TYR A 98 -10.28 -1.46 9.30
CA TYR A 98 -9.71 -0.96 10.56
C TYR A 98 -10.04 0.50 10.85
N LEU A 99 -10.29 1.30 9.81
CA LEU A 99 -10.67 2.70 9.95
C LEU A 99 -12.19 2.88 10.17
N GLY A 100 -12.96 1.79 10.24
CA GLY A 100 -14.41 1.82 10.43
C GLY A 100 -15.19 2.36 9.22
N VAL A 101 -14.52 2.49 8.07
CA VAL A 101 -15.12 2.98 6.83
C VAL A 101 -15.56 1.79 5.98
N SER A 102 -16.88 1.66 5.80
CA SER A 102 -17.46 0.64 4.94
C SER A 102 -17.39 1.09 3.48
N CYS A 103 -16.22 0.95 2.88
CA CYS A 103 -16.08 1.10 1.43
C CYS A 103 -16.69 -0.13 0.75
N ILE A 104 -17.88 0.01 0.18
CA ILE A 104 -18.43 -0.96 -0.76
C ILE A 104 -17.56 -0.84 -2.02
N LEU A 105 -16.57 -1.72 -2.15
CA LEU A 105 -15.92 -1.93 -3.43
C LEU A 105 -16.97 -2.60 -4.35
N PRO A 106 -17.36 -1.97 -5.47
CA PRO A 106 -18.18 -2.64 -6.48
C PRO A 106 -17.41 -3.78 -7.15
#